data_AF-A0A101FFM6-F1
#
_entry.id   AF-A0A101FFM6-F1
#
_cell.length_a   1.000
_cell.length_b   1.000
_cell.length_c   1.000
_cell.angle_alpha   90.00
_cell.angle_beta   90.00
_cell.angle_gamma   90.00
#
_symmetry.space_group_name_H-M   'P 1'
#
loop_
_entity.id
_entity.type
_entity.pdbx_description
1 polymer ?
#
loop_
_entity_poly.entity_id
_entity_poly.type
_entity_poly.pdbx_seq_one_letter_code
_entity_poly.pdbx_strand_id
1 'polypeptide(L)'
;EVPAQWYIYGCKQQDVGLDWTCDPEFGGITKTNANLASTAIAREDTDGDGMYDLAEVAVNNGYPAYYNKIVLDVKNTGTKPVPIGQLKIINNNPEEMELRLLESSESVIQPGRRKAIAIALRVRDGVDPGVFTFTVSL
;
A
#
# COMPACT_ATOMS: atom_id res chain seq x y z
N GLU A 1 -23.64 0.97 14.71
CA GLU A 1 -23.00 2.17 14.13
C GLU A 1 -23.28 2.19 12.64
N VAL A 2 -23.36 3.36 12.01
CA VAL A 2 -23.30 3.43 10.54
C VAL A 2 -21.84 3.11 10.18
N PRO A 3 -21.57 2.13 9.30
CA PRO A 3 -20.20 1.87 8.84
C PRO A 3 -19.56 3.16 8.38
N ALA A 4 -18.27 3.35 8.66
CA ALA A 4 -17.54 4.47 8.10
C ALA A 4 -17.58 4.31 6.57
N GLN A 5 -18.30 5.20 5.88
CA GLN A 5 -18.38 5.18 4.42
C GLN A 5 -17.09 5.83 3.90
N TRP A 6 -16.12 5.01 3.53
CA TRP A 6 -14.89 5.42 2.87
C TRP A 6 -14.64 4.49 1.69
N TYR A 7 -13.84 4.92 0.72
CA TYR A 7 -13.44 4.06 -0.37
C TYR A 7 -12.12 4.48 -1.02
N ILE A 8 -11.51 3.55 -1.74
CA ILE A 8 -10.28 3.71 -2.51
C ILE A 8 -10.62 4.30 -3.88
N TYR A 9 -10.58 5.63 -3.95
CA TYR A 9 -10.84 6.40 -5.16
C TYR A 9 -9.84 6.08 -6.28
N GLY A 10 -8.56 5.92 -5.94
CA GLY A 10 -7.51 5.65 -6.91
C GLY A 10 -6.24 5.09 -6.27
N CYS A 11 -5.34 4.60 -7.11
CA CYS A 11 -4.04 4.11 -6.68
C CYS A 11 -2.93 4.59 -7.63
N LYS A 12 -1.73 4.73 -7.09
CA LYS A 12 -0.49 5.04 -7.83
C LYS A 12 0.66 4.27 -7.19
N GLN A 13 1.77 4.14 -7.92
CA GLN A 13 3.00 3.56 -7.40
C GLN A 13 4.22 4.26 -7.99
N GLN A 14 5.35 4.16 -7.29
CA GLN A 14 6.62 4.73 -7.72
C GLN A 14 7.28 3.89 -8.82
N ASP A 15 7.15 2.57 -8.73
CA ASP A 15 7.68 1.64 -9.73
C ASP A 15 6.76 1.55 -10.97
N VAL A 16 7.18 2.22 -12.03
CA VAL A 16 6.54 2.22 -13.36
C VAL A 16 7.58 2.00 -14.46
N GLY A 17 8.64 1.23 -14.18
CA GLY A 17 9.74 1.03 -15.11
C GLY A 17 10.95 0.42 -14.41
N LEU A 18 12.11 1.10 -14.46
CA LEU A 18 13.28 0.62 -13.74
C LEU A 18 13.00 0.53 -12.24
N ASP A 19 13.42 -0.59 -11.65
CA ASP A 19 13.19 -0.95 -10.27
C ASP A 19 13.89 0.02 -9.33
N TRP A 20 13.46 -0.03 -8.07
CA TRP A 20 14.09 0.69 -6.98
C TRP A 20 14.56 -0.31 -5.92
N THR A 21 15.63 0.05 -5.24
CA THR A 21 16.09 -0.65 -4.04
C THR A 21 16.20 0.32 -2.88
N CYS A 22 16.26 -0.22 -1.67
CA CYS A 22 16.53 0.57 -0.48
C CYS A 22 17.32 -0.24 0.56
N ASP A 23 18.07 0.48 1.38
CA ASP A 23 18.73 -0.06 2.57
C ASP A 23 17.67 -0.48 3.61
N PRO A 24 18.05 -1.29 4.62
CA PRO A 24 17.20 -1.54 5.77
C PRO A 24 16.63 -0.25 6.37
N GLU A 25 15.47 -0.37 7.02
CA GLU A 25 14.72 0.78 7.55
C GLU A 25 14.28 1.80 6.48
N PHE A 26 14.20 1.38 5.21
CA PHE A 26 13.75 2.19 4.07
C PHE A 26 14.66 3.41 3.81
N GLY A 27 15.96 3.28 4.08
CA GLY A 27 16.99 4.27 3.75
C GLY A 27 17.55 4.09 2.33
N GLY A 28 18.45 4.99 1.90
CA GLY A 28 19.27 4.76 0.69
C GLY A 28 18.51 4.50 -0.62
N ILE A 29 17.27 4.99 -0.75
CA ILE A 29 16.39 4.68 -1.88
C ILE A 29 17.07 5.06 -3.20
N THR A 30 17.36 4.07 -4.03
CA THR A 30 18.12 4.23 -5.26
C THR A 30 17.42 3.53 -6.42
N LYS A 31 17.42 4.16 -7.59
CA LYS A 31 16.89 3.56 -8.81
C LYS A 31 17.95 2.64 -9.42
N THR A 32 17.56 1.46 -9.86
CA THR A 32 18.45 0.53 -10.54
C THR A 32 18.47 0.78 -12.05
N ASN A 33 19.33 0.05 -12.76
CA ASN A 33 19.36 0.00 -14.22
C ASN A 33 18.59 -1.22 -14.80
N ALA A 34 17.82 -1.93 -13.97
CA ALA A 34 17.05 -3.09 -14.35
C ALA A 34 15.56 -2.90 -14.06
N ASN A 35 14.72 -3.67 -14.72
CA ASN A 35 13.28 -3.76 -14.49
C ASN A 35 12.94 -5.25 -14.44
N LEU A 36 13.05 -5.82 -13.25
CA LEU A 36 13.00 -7.26 -12.97
C LEU A 36 11.77 -7.61 -12.14
N ALA A 37 11.32 -6.70 -11.28
CA ALA A 37 10.14 -6.88 -10.44
C ALA A 37 9.00 -6.01 -10.95
N SER A 38 7.80 -6.25 -10.42
CA SER A 38 6.68 -5.35 -10.67
C SER A 38 5.70 -5.39 -9.52
N THR A 39 4.97 -4.31 -9.32
CA THR A 39 3.86 -4.27 -8.36
C THR A 39 2.54 -4.08 -9.11
N ALA A 40 1.55 -4.90 -8.76
CA ALA A 40 0.16 -4.78 -9.20
C ALA A 40 -0.73 -4.41 -8.01
N ILE A 41 -1.68 -3.51 -8.25
CA ILE A 41 -2.68 -3.09 -7.26
C ILE A 41 -4.06 -3.37 -7.84
N ALA A 42 -4.76 -4.35 -7.28
CA ALA A 42 -6.16 -4.62 -7.57
C ALA A 42 -7.03 -3.94 -6.50
N ARG A 43 -8.22 -3.49 -6.89
CA ARG A 43 -9.21 -2.91 -5.97
C ARG A 43 -10.49 -3.72 -6.07
N GLU A 44 -11.05 -4.05 -4.93
CA GLU A 44 -12.27 -4.85 -4.81
C GLU A 44 -13.29 -4.11 -3.96
N ASP A 45 -14.56 -4.33 -4.29
CA ASP A 45 -15.74 -3.88 -3.55
C ASP A 45 -16.29 -5.12 -2.85
N THR A 46 -15.96 -5.28 -1.56
CA THR A 46 -16.23 -6.53 -0.83
C THR A 46 -17.61 -6.58 -0.19
N ASP A 47 -18.31 -5.45 -0.08
CA ASP A 47 -19.67 -5.36 0.48
C ASP A 47 -20.77 -5.10 -0.57
N GLY A 48 -20.40 -4.80 -1.81
CA GLY A 48 -21.30 -4.69 -2.96
C GLY A 48 -22.01 -3.34 -3.05
N ASP A 49 -21.49 -2.29 -2.40
CA ASP A 49 -22.09 -0.94 -2.43
C ASP A 49 -21.67 -0.09 -3.64
N GLY A 50 -20.80 -0.65 -4.50
CA GLY A 50 -20.25 0.00 -5.69
C GLY A 50 -18.99 0.84 -5.41
N MET A 51 -18.43 0.78 -4.20
CA MET A 51 -17.23 1.50 -3.80
C MET A 51 -16.12 0.54 -3.35
N TYR A 52 -14.91 0.72 -3.87
CA TYR A 52 -13.79 -0.16 -3.51
C TYR A 52 -13.33 0.07 -2.07
N ASP A 53 -13.40 -0.96 -1.23
CA ASP A 53 -13.05 -0.95 0.20
C ASP A 53 -11.79 -1.79 0.52
N LEU A 54 -11.32 -2.56 -0.46
CA LEU A 54 -10.11 -3.38 -0.39
C LEU A 54 -9.14 -3.03 -1.52
N ALA A 55 -7.86 -2.91 -1.19
CA ALA A 55 -6.76 -2.98 -2.14
C ALA A 55 -5.92 -4.23 -1.88
N GLU A 56 -5.78 -5.06 -2.91
CA GLU A 56 -4.84 -6.19 -2.93
C GLU A 56 -3.59 -5.79 -3.69
N VAL A 57 -2.43 -5.99 -3.07
CA VAL A 57 -1.15 -5.59 -3.64
C VAL A 57 -0.30 -6.84 -3.80
N ALA A 58 0.18 -7.07 -5.03
CA ALA A 58 1.05 -8.18 -5.37
C ALA A 58 2.36 -7.65 -5.95
N VAL A 59 3.47 -8.02 -5.33
CA VAL A 59 4.83 -7.82 -5.82
C VAL A 59 5.23 -9.10 -6.56
N ASN A 60 5.42 -9.02 -7.87
CA ASN A 60 5.84 -10.14 -8.70
C ASN A 60 7.34 -10.09 -8.95
N ASN A 61 8.00 -11.25 -8.77
CA ASN A 61 9.45 -11.39 -8.89
C ASN A 61 10.21 -10.38 -8.01
N GLY A 62 9.67 -10.07 -6.83
CA GLY A 62 10.35 -9.22 -5.85
C GLY A 62 11.65 -9.90 -5.42
N TYR A 63 12.76 -9.18 -5.47
CA TYR A 63 14.10 -9.70 -5.15
C TYR A 63 14.66 -8.97 -3.92
N PRO A 64 15.75 -9.44 -3.28
CA PRO A 64 16.34 -8.80 -2.11
C PRO A 64 16.50 -7.29 -2.27
N ALA A 65 16.06 -6.54 -1.26
CA ALA A 65 16.06 -5.08 -1.22
C ALA A 65 15.17 -4.38 -2.27
N TYR A 66 14.39 -5.09 -3.08
CA TYR A 66 13.39 -4.48 -3.95
C TYR A 66 12.49 -3.57 -3.13
N TYR A 67 12.35 -2.34 -3.59
CA TYR A 67 11.60 -1.29 -2.95
C TYR A 67 10.52 -0.78 -3.89
N ASN A 68 9.34 -0.54 -3.32
CA ASN A 68 8.36 0.29 -3.99
C ASN A 68 7.61 1.14 -2.95
N LYS A 69 6.99 2.19 -3.43
CA LYS A 69 6.05 3.00 -2.67
C LYS A 69 4.75 3.07 -3.43
N ILE A 70 3.70 2.54 -2.81
CA ILE A 70 2.33 2.66 -3.33
C ILE A 70 1.62 3.80 -2.63
N VAL A 71 0.64 4.38 -3.31
CA VAL A 71 -0.23 5.44 -2.79
C VAL A 71 -1.67 5.06 -3.09
N LEU A 72 -2.49 4.96 -2.05
CA LEU A 72 -3.94 4.82 -2.16
C LEU A 72 -4.58 6.17 -1.88
N ASP A 73 -5.37 6.66 -2.83
CA ASP A 73 -6.17 7.86 -2.65
C ASP A 73 -7.54 7.46 -2.13
N VAL A 74 -7.81 7.79 -0.88
CA VAL A 74 -9.02 7.38 -0.17
C VAL A 74 -9.94 8.57 0.05
N LYS A 75 -11.24 8.34 -0.09
CA LYS A 75 -12.27 9.37 0.12
C LYS A 75 -13.19 8.95 1.25
N ASN A 76 -13.45 9.87 2.17
CA ASN A 76 -14.50 9.72 3.18
C ASN A 76 -15.82 10.28 2.62
N THR A 77 -16.81 9.42 2.43
CA THR A 77 -18.18 9.75 2.00
C THR A 77 -19.15 9.84 3.17
N GLY A 78 -18.74 9.42 4.36
CA GLY A 78 -19.52 9.52 5.59
C GLY A 78 -19.61 10.94 6.15
N THR A 79 -20.30 11.05 7.28
CA THR A 79 -20.56 12.32 7.98
C THR A 79 -19.63 12.59 9.16
N LYS A 80 -18.76 11.62 9.51
CA LYS A 80 -17.80 11.71 10.62
C LYS A 80 -16.36 11.58 10.10
N PRO A 81 -15.36 12.21 10.77
CA PRO A 81 -13.96 11.98 10.43
C PRO A 81 -13.56 10.51 10.59
N VAL A 82 -12.73 10.02 9.67
CA VAL A 82 -12.19 8.65 9.69
C VAL A 82 -10.71 8.70 10.09
N PRO A 83 -10.32 8.14 11.26
CA PRO A 83 -8.92 8.05 11.66
C PRO A 83 -8.14 7.07 10.79
N ILE A 84 -6.95 7.47 10.35
CA ILE A 84 -6.01 6.59 9.61
C ILE A 84 -5.54 5.43 10.48
N GLY A 85 -5.50 5.59 11.81
CA GLY A 85 -5.21 4.50 12.73
C GLY A 85 -6.19 3.30 12.67
N GLN A 86 -7.34 3.42 11.99
CA GLN A 86 -8.25 2.30 11.74
C GLN A 86 -7.86 1.44 10.52
N LEU A 87 -6.89 1.89 9.71
CA LEU A 87 -6.43 1.19 8.53
C LEU A 87 -5.86 -0.19 8.92
N LYS A 88 -6.39 -1.24 8.29
CA LYS A 88 -5.91 -2.61 8.40
C LYS A 88 -4.96 -2.89 7.23
N ILE A 89 -3.71 -3.22 7.56
CA ILE A 89 -2.72 -3.69 6.59
C ILE A 89 -2.36 -5.12 6.98
N ILE A 90 -2.67 -6.09 6.11
CA ILE A 90 -2.36 -7.50 6.34
C ILE A 90 -1.25 -7.89 5.38
N ASN A 91 -0.07 -8.16 5.93
CA ASN A 91 1.08 -8.67 5.17
C ASN A 91 1.05 -10.20 5.19
N ASN A 92 0.94 -10.83 4.02
CA ASN A 92 0.93 -12.29 3.91
C ASN A 92 2.34 -12.90 3.95
N ASN A 93 3.38 -12.05 3.90
CA ASN A 93 4.79 -12.42 3.89
C ASN A 93 5.61 -11.62 4.93
N PRO A 94 5.25 -11.60 6.23
CA PRO A 94 5.86 -10.69 7.21
C PRO A 94 7.34 -10.97 7.53
N GLU A 95 7.77 -12.22 7.34
CA GLU A 95 9.17 -12.64 7.51
C GLU A 95 10.05 -12.29 6.32
N GLU A 96 9.46 -11.93 5.18
CA GLU A 96 10.15 -11.78 3.89
C GLU A 96 10.02 -10.36 3.32
N MET A 97 8.92 -9.67 3.62
CA MET A 97 8.63 -8.33 3.15
C MET A 97 8.28 -7.40 4.32
N GLU A 98 8.90 -6.24 4.35
CA GLU A 98 8.59 -5.16 5.28
C GLU A 98 7.61 -4.18 4.65
N LEU A 99 6.67 -3.69 5.47
CA LEU A 99 5.75 -2.62 5.10
C LEU A 99 5.91 -1.46 6.07
N ARG A 100 5.82 -0.23 5.57
CA ARG A 100 5.80 0.99 6.39
C ARG A 100 4.71 1.92 5.89
N LEU A 101 3.70 2.13 6.72
CA LEU A 101 2.75 3.23 6.56
C LEU A 101 3.50 4.55 6.76
N LEU A 102 3.44 5.44 5.76
CA LEU A 102 4.12 6.74 5.80
C LEU A 102 3.22 7.85 6.37
N GLU A 103 1.94 7.54 6.60
CA GLU A 103 1.00 8.42 7.26
C GLU A 103 1.07 8.26 8.79
N SER A 104 0.93 9.37 9.51
CA SER A 104 0.76 9.34 10.97
C SER A 104 -0.56 8.67 11.35
N SER A 105 -0.54 7.82 12.38
CA SER A 105 -1.74 7.19 12.97
C SER A 105 -2.79 8.21 13.44
N GLU A 106 -2.34 9.40 13.84
CA GLU A 106 -3.20 10.50 14.32
C GLU A 106 -3.89 11.26 13.17
N SER A 107 -3.54 10.93 11.93
CA SER A 107 -4.18 11.53 10.77
C SER A 107 -5.66 11.17 10.69
N VAL A 108 -6.46 12.09 10.17
CA VAL A 108 -7.88 11.88 9.91
C VAL A 108 -8.26 12.28 8.48
N ILE A 109 -9.24 11.60 7.91
CA ILE A 109 -9.90 11.98 6.66
C ILE A 109 -11.22 12.63 7.03
N GLN A 110 -11.32 13.94 6.81
CA GLN A 110 -12.54 14.69 7.12
C GLN A 110 -13.69 14.29 6.16
N PRO A 111 -14.96 14.43 6.59
CA PRO A 111 -16.13 14.18 5.74
C PRO A 111 -16.05 14.87 4.37
N GLY A 112 -16.33 14.14 3.29
CA GLY A 112 -16.28 14.63 1.92
C GLY A 112 -14.89 14.90 1.36
N ARG A 113 -13.82 14.69 2.15
CA ARG A 113 -12.43 14.92 1.74
C ARG A 113 -11.75 13.65 1.27
N ARG A 114 -10.70 13.87 0.48
CA ARG A 114 -9.75 12.84 0.04
C ARG A 114 -8.44 12.98 0.79
N LYS A 115 -7.75 11.86 0.95
CA LYS A 115 -6.40 11.80 1.48
C LYS A 115 -5.60 10.74 0.73
N ALA A 116 -4.36 11.06 0.37
CA ALA A 116 -3.41 10.07 -0.10
C ALA A 116 -2.80 9.35 1.12
N ILE A 117 -2.77 8.02 1.07
CA ILE A 117 -2.11 7.16 2.03
C ILE A 117 -0.96 6.47 1.31
N ALA A 118 0.28 6.75 1.73
CA ALA A 118 1.45 6.11 1.15
C ALA A 118 1.94 4.94 2.02
N ILE A 119 2.25 3.83 1.37
CA ILE A 119 2.83 2.64 2.01
C ILE A 119 4.11 2.31 1.24
N ALA A 120 5.22 2.27 1.96
CA ALA A 120 6.47 1.74 1.42
C ALA A 120 6.54 0.23 1.68
N LEU A 121 7.04 -0.50 0.70
CA LEU A 121 7.35 -1.93 0.82
C LEU A 121 8.84 -2.16 0.52
N ARG A 122 9.42 -3.15 1.19
CA ARG A 122 10.79 -3.60 0.97
C ARG A 122 10.86 -5.12 1.11
N VAL A 123 11.35 -5.82 0.11
CA VAL A 123 11.73 -7.24 0.25
C VAL A 123 13.01 -7.32 1.07
N ARG A 124 13.03 -8.13 2.11
CA ARG A 124 14.18 -8.26 3.02
C ARG A 124 15.39 -8.85 2.31
N ASP A 125 16.56 -8.58 2.87
CA ASP A 125 17.80 -9.16 2.37
C ASP A 125 17.82 -10.67 2.60
N GLY A 126 18.43 -11.41 1.67
CA GLY A 126 18.56 -12.87 1.75
C GLY A 126 17.28 -13.65 1.43
N VAL A 127 16.19 -12.98 1.05
CA VAL A 127 14.95 -13.62 0.57
C VAL A 127 15.09 -13.96 -0.91
N ASP A 128 14.82 -15.20 -1.30
CA ASP A 128 14.84 -15.59 -2.71
C ASP A 128 13.78 -14.82 -3.53
N PRO A 129 14.04 -14.52 -4.82
CA PRO A 129 13.04 -13.84 -5.64
C PRO A 129 11.71 -14.58 -5.70
N GLY A 130 10.60 -13.85 -5.51
CA GLY A 130 9.30 -14.48 -5.34
C GLY A 130 8.10 -13.56 -5.53
N VAL A 131 6.93 -14.06 -5.14
CA VAL A 131 5.68 -13.30 -5.11
C VAL A 131 5.34 -12.97 -3.67
N PHE A 132 5.13 -11.70 -3.37
CA PHE A 132 4.75 -11.23 -2.04
C PHE A 132 3.46 -10.45 -2.12
N THR A 133 2.59 -10.63 -1.13
CA THR A 133 1.27 -9.99 -1.15
C THR A 133 0.94 -9.33 0.18
N PHE A 134 0.15 -8.26 0.09
CA PHE A 134 -0.50 -7.67 1.24
C PHE A 134 -1.81 -7.02 0.84
N THR A 135 -2.69 -6.85 1.81
CA THR A 135 -3.97 -6.15 1.61
C THR A 135 -4.05 -4.89 2.46
N VAL A 136 -4.85 -3.95 1.98
CA VAL A 136 -5.13 -2.69 2.67
C VAL A 136 -6.63 -2.45 2.65
N SER A 137 -7.22 -2.34 3.83
CA SER A 137 -8.63 -1.98 4.06
C SER A 137 -8.75 -1.14 5.32
N LEU A 138 -9.94 -0.72 5.70
CA LEU A 138 -10.20 0.07 6.92
C LEU A 138 -11.42 -0.51 7.62
#